data_AF-A0A447U4M3-F1
#
_entry.id   AF-A0A447U4M3-F1
#
_cell.length_a   1.000
_cell.length_b   1.000
_cell.length_c   1.000
_cell.angle_alpha   90.00
_cell.angle_beta   90.00
_cell.angle_gamma   90.00
#
_symmetry.space_group_name_H-M   'P 1'
#
loop_
_entity.id
_entity.type
_entity.pdbx_description
1 polymer ?
#
loop_
_entity_poly.entity_id
_entity_poly.type
_entity_poly.pdbx_seq_one_letter_code
_entity_poly.pdbx_strand_id
1 'polypeptide(L)'
;MKLALVNRQVILPESGTESFQCHASTLVRLPCGTLVAAWFAGLREGSEDTAIWLSRYEHNIWTTPQRVAAREGEAHWNPVLFLPVG
;
A
#
# COMPACT_ATOMS: atom_id res chain seq x y z
N MET A 1 22.59 14.64 11.44
CA MET A 1 21.15 14.50 11.70
C MET A 1 20.88 13.07 12.12
N LYS A 2 20.26 12.84 13.30
CA LYS A 2 19.90 11.48 13.76
C LYS A 2 18.40 11.29 13.52
N LEU A 3 18.03 10.23 12.81
CA LEU A 3 16.63 9.85 12.67
C LEU A 3 16.16 9.19 13.98
N ALA A 4 14.95 9.53 14.41
CA ALA A 4 14.28 8.88 15.53
C ALA A 4 13.07 8.11 15.00
N LEU A 5 12.88 6.88 15.50
CA LEU A 5 11.66 6.12 15.23
C LEU A 5 10.52 6.75 16.04
N VAL A 6 9.51 7.28 15.36
CA VAL A 6 8.32 7.88 16.00
C VAL A 6 7.19 6.87 16.13
N ASN A 7 6.99 6.00 15.13
CA ASN A 7 5.94 4.99 15.12
C ASN A 7 6.36 3.82 14.21
N ARG A 8 5.88 2.61 14.51
CA ARG A 8 5.98 1.40 13.67
C ARG A 8 4.68 0.63 13.77
N GLN A 9 4.04 0.39 12.63
CA GLN A 9 2.81 -0.41 12.51
C GLN A 9 2.89 -1.32 11.27
N VAL A 10 2.13 -2.41 11.29
CA VAL A 10 1.97 -3.31 10.14
C VAL A 10 0.65 -2.96 9.45
N ILE A 11 0.67 -2.90 8.12
CA ILE A 11 -0.51 -2.60 7.30
C ILE A 11 -1.03 -3.80 6.52
N LEU A 12 -0.26 -4.90 6.46
CA LEU A 12 -0.63 -6.06 5.65
C LEU A 12 -1.86 -6.76 6.24
N PRO A 13 -2.72 -7.35 5.39
CA PRO A 13 -3.79 -8.20 5.89
C PRO A 13 -3.19 -9.38 6.67
N GLU A 14 -3.88 -9.85 7.71
CA GLU A 14 -3.53 -11.09 8.38
C GLU A 14 -3.64 -12.24 7.36
N SER A 15 -2.51 -12.83 6.99
CA SER A 15 -2.46 -13.86 5.95
C SER A 15 -3.04 -15.17 6.48
N GLY A 16 -4.33 -15.39 6.24
CA GLY A 16 -4.91 -16.73 6.24
C GLY A 16 -4.32 -17.53 5.08
N THR A 17 -3.27 -18.30 5.36
CA THR A 17 -2.78 -19.44 4.55
C THR A 17 -2.10 -19.20 3.20
N GLU A 18 -2.08 -18.01 2.60
CA GLU A 18 -1.39 -17.78 1.32
C GLU A 18 -0.16 -16.87 1.43
N SER A 19 0.92 -17.26 0.74
CA SER A 19 2.13 -16.45 0.57
C SER A 19 1.77 -15.22 -0.27
N PHE A 20 1.84 -14.04 0.33
CA PHE A 20 1.56 -12.77 -0.34
C PHE A 20 2.86 -11.96 -0.40
N GLN A 21 3.33 -11.68 -1.61
CA GLN A 21 4.47 -10.80 -1.84
C GLN A 21 3.99 -9.37 -2.03
N CYS A 22 4.60 -8.42 -1.31
CA CYS A 22 4.31 -6.99 -1.45
C CYS A 22 5.58 -6.21 -1.76
N HIS A 23 5.53 -5.33 -2.77
CA HIS A 23 6.71 -4.60 -3.24
C HIS A 23 6.33 -3.20 -3.75
N ALA A 24 7.37 -2.38 -4.00
CA ALA A 24 7.28 -1.04 -4.57
C ALA A 24 6.25 -0.14 -3.87
N SER A 25 6.35 0.00 -2.55
CA SER A 25 5.47 0.88 -1.81
C SER A 25 5.73 2.36 -2.12
N THR A 26 4.65 3.14 -2.09
CA THR A 26 4.65 4.60 -2.21
C THR A 26 3.80 5.20 -1.09
N LEU A 27 4.11 6.44 -0.69
CA LEU A 27 3.45 7.13 0.40
C LEU A 27 3.25 8.61 0.02
N VAL A 28 2.07 9.14 0.27
CA VAL A 28 1.79 10.58 0.17
C VAL A 28 1.09 11.09 1.42
N ARG A 29 1.32 12.36 1.77
CA ARG A 29 0.58 13.05 2.83
C ARG A 29 -0.44 13.98 2.18
N LEU A 30 -1.71 13.79 2.52
CA LEU A 30 -2.80 14.66 2.07
C LEU A 30 -2.82 15.98 2.86
N PRO A 31 -3.46 17.05 2.35
CA PRO A 31 -3.55 18.35 3.04
C PRO A 31 -4.22 18.26 4.43
N CYS A 32 -5.17 17.33 4.61
CA CYS A 32 -5.83 17.07 5.89
C CYS A 32 -4.92 16.35 6.92
N GLY A 33 -3.69 15.98 6.54
CA GLY A 33 -2.74 15.30 7.42
C GLY A 33 -2.74 13.78 7.31
N THR A 34 -3.77 13.17 6.71
CA THR A 34 -3.84 11.72 6.43
C THR A 34 -2.65 11.28 5.58
N LEU A 35 -2.00 10.18 5.95
CA LEU A 35 -1.04 9.50 5.08
C LEU A 35 -1.77 8.45 4.25
N VAL A 36 -1.40 8.31 2.99
CA VAL A 36 -1.91 7.26 2.11
C VAL A 36 -0.72 6.46 1.62
N ALA A 37 -0.73 5.17 1.87
CA ALA A 37 0.24 4.22 1.37
C ALA A 37 -0.39 3.37 0.28
N ALA A 38 0.36 3.10 -0.79
CA ALA A 38 -0.03 2.13 -1.82
C ALA A 38 1.15 1.22 -2.16
N TRP A 39 0.88 0.00 -2.60
CA TRP A 39 1.87 -0.99 -3.02
C TRP A 39 1.21 -1.97 -3.98
N PHE A 40 2.00 -2.73 -4.73
CA PHE A 40 1.45 -3.90 -5.43
C PHE A 40 1.61 -5.15 -4.57
N ALA A 41 0.66 -6.07 -4.66
CA ALA A 41 0.77 -7.37 -4.00
C ALA A 41 -0.03 -8.46 -4.72
N GLY A 42 0.47 -9.70 -4.62
CA GLY A 42 -0.12 -10.93 -5.16
C GLY A 42 0.67 -12.16 -4.66
N LEU A 43 0.35 -13.34 -5.18
CA LEU A 43 1.01 -14.62 -4.83
C LEU A 43 2.51 -14.59 -5.10
N ARG A 44 2.90 -14.02 -6.24
CA ARG A 44 4.30 -13.74 -6.59
C ARG A 44 4.41 -12.51 -7.47
N GLU A 45 5.57 -11.87 -7.49
CA GLU A 45 5.85 -10.77 -8.41
C GLU A 45 5.53 -11.17 -9.87
N GLY A 46 4.73 -10.34 -10.57
CA GLY A 46 4.32 -10.54 -11.96
C GLY A 46 3.21 -11.57 -12.19
N SER A 47 2.59 -12.11 -11.12
CA SER A 47 1.42 -13.00 -11.24
C SER A 47 0.15 -12.24 -11.65
N GLU A 48 -0.77 -12.94 -12.30
CA GLU A 48 -2.05 -12.38 -12.79
C GLU A 48 -2.97 -11.87 -11.68
N ASP A 49 -2.75 -12.30 -10.43
CA ASP A 49 -3.46 -11.79 -9.26
C ASP A 49 -2.80 -10.56 -8.62
N THR A 50 -1.66 -10.10 -9.17
CA THR A 50 -0.99 -8.89 -8.67
C THR A 50 -1.87 -7.67 -8.87
N ALA A 51 -2.24 -7.03 -7.76
CA ALA A 51 -3.13 -5.88 -7.72
C ALA A 51 -2.49 -4.70 -6.97
N ILE A 52 -3.05 -3.51 -7.15
CA ILE A 52 -2.71 -2.33 -6.36
C ILE A 52 -3.55 -2.32 -5.09
N TRP A 53 -2.87 -2.24 -3.95
CA TRP A 53 -3.45 -2.11 -2.62
C TRP A 53 -3.17 -0.73 -2.06
N LEU A 54 -4.09 -0.24 -1.24
CA LEU A 54 -4.03 1.08 -0.61
C LEU A 54 -4.50 0.99 0.84
N SER A 55 -3.81 1.69 1.74
CA SER A 55 -4.26 1.90 3.13
C SER A 55 -4.05 3.36 3.52
N ARG A 56 -4.90 3.87 4.42
CA ARG A 56 -4.84 5.22 4.95
C ARG A 56 -4.45 5.21 6.41
N TYR A 57 -3.58 6.12 6.81
CA TYR A 57 -3.25 6.36 8.21
C TYR A 57 -4.11 7.49 8.74
N GLU A 58 -5.10 7.13 9.55
CA GLU A 58 -6.11 8.02 10.11
C GLU A 58 -6.28 7.66 11.59
N HIS A 59 -6.48 8.65 12.47
CA HIS A 59 -6.68 8.42 13.90
C HIS A 59 -5.60 7.52 14.57
N ASN A 60 -4.34 7.68 14.15
CA ASN A 60 -3.17 6.92 14.61
C ASN A 60 -3.15 5.42 14.29
N ILE A 61 -3.99 4.97 13.35
CA ILE A 61 -4.04 3.59 12.87
C ILE A 61 -4.04 3.54 11.35
N TRP A 62 -3.55 2.45 10.79
CA TRP A 62 -3.77 2.13 9.38
C TRP A 62 -5.12 1.46 9.20
N THR A 63 -5.88 1.87 8.19
CA THR A 63 -7.10 1.19 7.79
C THR A 63 -6.77 -0.18 7.21
N THR A 64 -7.74 -1.10 7.22
CA THR A 64 -7.63 -2.34 6.45
C THR A 64 -7.28 -2.03 4.99
N PRO A 65 -6.27 -2.69 4.41
CA PRO A 65 -5.92 -2.49 3.00
C PRO A 65 -7.08 -2.75 2.07
N GLN A 66 -7.23 -1.89 1.08
CA GLN A 66 -8.22 -2.03 0.03
C GLN A 66 -7.54 -2.25 -1.30
N ARG A 67 -8.03 -3.24 -2.06
CA ARG A 67 -7.62 -3.46 -3.44
C ARG A 67 -8.28 -2.40 -4.33
N VAL A 68 -7.49 -1.49 -4.89
CA VAL A 68 -7.97 -0.30 -5.62
C VAL A 68 -7.80 -0.39 -7.14
N ALA A 69 -6.91 -1.25 -7.62
CA ALA A 69 -6.82 -1.58 -9.05
C ALA A 69 -6.45 -3.05 -9.21
N ALA A 70 -7.26 -3.78 -9.97
CA ALA A 70 -7.06 -5.18 -10.28
C ALA A 70 -7.83 -5.53 -11.56
N ARG A 71 -7.24 -6.38 -12.39
CA ARG A 71 -7.89 -6.90 -13.59
C ARG A 71 -7.40 -8.32 -13.82
N GLU A 72 -8.33 -9.21 -14.12
CA GLU A 72 -8.05 -10.62 -14.36
C GLU A 72 -7.08 -10.79 -15.54
N GLY A 73 -6.06 -11.64 -15.35
CA GLY A 73 -5.02 -11.88 -16.36
C GLY A 73 -4.01 -10.73 -16.52
N GLU A 74 -4.07 -9.68 -15.69
CA GLU A 74 -3.19 -8.51 -15.81
C GLU A 74 -2.46 -8.23 -14.50
N ALA A 75 -1.15 -8.47 -14.50
CA ALA A 75 -0.28 -8.11 -13.40
C ALA A 75 -0.17 -6.58 -13.28
N HIS A 76 -0.53 -6.03 -12.12
CA HIS A 76 -0.33 -4.62 -11.80
C HIS A 76 1.02 -4.41 -11.10
N TRP A 77 1.67 -3.27 -11.35
CA TRP A 77 3.05 -3.01 -10.91
C TRP A 77 3.13 -1.75 -10.04
N ASN A 78 4.29 -1.11 -10.00
CA ASN A 78 4.68 -0.03 -9.09
C ASN A 78 3.69 1.13 -9.11
N PRO A 79 2.88 1.31 -8.04
CA PRO A 79 2.01 2.48 -7.94
C PRO A 79 2.84 3.73 -7.63
N VAL A 80 2.45 4.86 -8.23
CA VAL A 80 2.97 6.18 -7.89
C VAL A 80 1.80 7.05 -7.47
N LEU A 81 1.73 7.39 -6.19
CA LEU A 81 0.76 8.36 -5.70
C LEU A 81 1.26 9.76 -6.03
N PHE A 82 0.43 10.52 -6.73
CA PHE A 82 0.71 11.91 -7.07
C PHE A 82 -0.40 12.80 -6.48
N LEU A 83 0.00 13.70 -5.59
CA LEU A 83 -0.86 14.77 -5.10
C LEU A 83 -0.50 16.06 -5.87
N PRO A 84 -1.33 16.51 -6.83
CA PRO A 84 -1.07 17.78 -7.50
C PRO A 84 -1.16 18.92 -6.49
N VAL A 85 -0.23 19.87 -6.59
CA VAL A 85 -0.33 21.15 -5.88
C VAL A 85 -1.27 22.02 -6.71
N GLY A 86 -2.42 22.38 -6.14
CA GLY A 86 -3.33 23.40 -6.68
C GLY A 86 -2.95 24.79 -6.20
#